data_AF-A0AAW9BMS1-F1
#
_entry.id   AF-A0AAW9BMS1-F1
#
_cell.length_a   1.000
_cell.length_b   1.000
_cell.length_c   1.000
_cell.angle_alpha   90.00
_cell.angle_beta   90.00
_cell.angle_gamma   90.00
#
_symmetry.space_group_name_H-M   'P 1'
#
loop_
_entity.id
_entity.type
_entity.pdbx_description
1 polymer ?
#
loop_
_entity_poly.entity_id
_entity_poly.type
_entity_poly.pdbx_seq_one_letter_code
_entity_poly.pdbx_strand_id
1 'polypeptide(L)'
;AINETSPYYIGKEHDLFFKGHPRGGVINDIIISSFDNMVNIPSAISFEVLMMTDMLPDTIAGVASSLYFTIPAENIKFIVFTSSEEVTDREQALKSPLVQVMMTLGIVKEENVLFWADMPDCSSGTCI
;
A
#
# COMPACT_ATOMS: atom_id res chain seq x y z
N ALA A 1 -6.32 -5.66 1.75
CA ALA A 1 -6.31 -6.41 3.01
C ALA A 1 -6.29 -7.89 2.70
N ILE A 2 -5.69 -8.69 3.58
CA ILE A 2 -5.58 -10.14 3.43
C ILE A 2 -6.65 -10.91 4.22
N ASN A 3 -7.40 -10.21 5.07
CA ASN A 3 -8.48 -10.77 5.87
C ASN A 3 -9.82 -10.59 5.17
N GLU A 4 -10.58 -11.68 5.00
CA GLU A 4 -11.89 -11.71 4.32
C GLU A 4 -12.96 -10.87 4.98
N THR A 5 -12.84 -10.63 6.29
CA THR A 5 -13.79 -9.79 7.05
C THR A 5 -13.58 -8.30 6.80
N SER A 6 -12.46 -7.91 6.16
CA SER A 6 -12.20 -6.52 5.81
C SER A 6 -12.98 -6.11 4.55
N PRO A 7 -13.61 -4.92 4.51
CA PRO A 7 -14.16 -4.37 3.27
C PRO A 7 -13.08 -4.13 2.19
N TYR A 8 -11.80 -4.08 2.59
CA TYR A 8 -10.67 -3.91 1.68
C TYR A 8 -9.99 -5.23 1.30
N TYR A 9 -10.65 -6.38 1.52
CA TYR A 9 -10.12 -7.68 1.15
C TYR A 9 -9.78 -7.71 -0.35
N ILE A 10 -8.61 -8.28 -0.69
CA ILE A 10 -8.12 -8.29 -2.09
C ILE A 10 -9.01 -9.17 -2.98
N GLY A 11 -9.74 -10.13 -2.37
CA GLY A 11 -10.78 -10.93 -3.03
C GLY A 11 -10.39 -12.39 -3.27
N LYS A 12 -9.13 -12.76 -3.02
CA LYS A 12 -8.59 -14.13 -3.07
C LYS A 12 -7.34 -14.23 -2.20
N GLU A 13 -6.92 -15.45 -1.87
CA GLU A 13 -5.63 -15.72 -1.26
C GLU A 13 -4.47 -15.33 -2.20
N HIS A 14 -3.39 -14.81 -1.63
CA HIS A 14 -2.17 -14.42 -2.34
C HIS A 14 -0.95 -14.79 -1.49
N ASP A 15 0.15 -15.13 -2.17
CA ASP A 15 1.47 -15.14 -1.53
C ASP A 15 1.85 -13.72 -1.11
N LEU A 16 2.34 -13.57 0.12
CA LEU A 16 2.64 -12.27 0.70
C LEU A 16 4.08 -11.87 0.43
N PHE A 17 4.25 -10.71 -0.20
CA PHE A 17 5.55 -10.08 -0.38
C PHE A 17 5.59 -8.76 0.38
N PHE A 18 6.73 -8.46 1.01
CA PHE A 18 6.95 -7.17 1.65
C PHE A 18 8.10 -6.43 1.00
N LYS A 19 7.80 -5.22 0.53
CA LYS A 19 8.78 -4.28 0.00
C LYS A 19 8.92 -3.09 0.96
N GLY A 20 9.84 -3.22 1.90
CA GLY A 20 10.08 -2.18 2.90
C GLY A 20 10.62 -0.88 2.30
N HIS A 21 10.36 0.23 2.99
CA HIS A 21 10.99 1.51 2.68
C HIS A 21 12.52 1.40 2.88
N PRO A 22 13.37 1.98 2.02
CA PRO A 22 14.83 1.86 2.13
C PRO A 22 15.40 2.28 3.49
N ARG A 23 14.75 3.25 4.14
CA ARG A 23 15.10 3.75 5.48
C ARG A 23 14.23 3.18 6.62
N GLY A 24 13.51 2.08 6.38
CA GLY A 24 12.58 1.52 7.37
C GLY A 24 13.26 0.92 8.61
N GLY A 25 14.49 0.40 8.47
CA GLY A 25 15.25 -0.18 9.59
C GLY A 25 14.43 -1.20 10.38
N VAL A 26 14.38 -1.04 11.70
CA VAL A 26 13.66 -1.93 12.62
C VAL A 26 12.16 -2.09 12.29
N ILE A 27 11.53 -1.10 11.65
CA ILE A 27 10.12 -1.20 11.25
C ILE A 27 9.95 -2.29 10.19
N ASN A 28 10.88 -2.42 9.25
CA ASN A 28 10.83 -3.49 8.25
C ASN A 28 10.95 -4.86 8.93
N ASP A 29 11.83 -4.99 9.92
CA ASP A 29 12.06 -6.24 10.64
C ASP A 29 10.83 -6.66 11.46
N ILE A 30 10.18 -5.70 12.13
CA ILE A 30 8.93 -5.93 12.89
C ILE A 30 7.81 -6.40 11.95
N ILE A 31 7.66 -5.76 10.79
CA ILE A 31 6.62 -6.14 9.84
C ILE A 31 6.88 -7.56 9.34
N ILE A 32 8.09 -7.87 8.85
CA ILE A 32 8.42 -9.20 8.31
C ILE A 32 8.23 -10.28 9.37
N SER A 33 8.70 -10.06 10.60
CA SER A 33 8.57 -11.04 11.69
C SER A 33 7.14 -11.25 12.19
N SER A 34 6.19 -10.39 11.80
CA SER A 34 4.77 -10.55 12.11
C SER A 34 4.05 -11.53 11.18
N PHE A 35 4.71 -12.05 10.15
CA PHE A 35 4.11 -12.96 9.16
C PHE A 35 5.03 -14.14 8.85
N ASP A 36 4.60 -15.36 9.17
CA ASP A 36 5.41 -16.58 9.02
C ASP A 36 5.86 -16.86 7.57
N ASN A 37 5.01 -16.54 6.58
CA ASN A 37 5.21 -16.91 5.18
C ASN A 37 5.42 -15.68 4.25
N MET A 38 5.82 -14.54 4.81
CA MET A 38 6.04 -13.33 4.03
C MET A 38 7.43 -13.30 3.40
N VAL A 39 7.48 -13.17 2.08
CA VAL A 39 8.73 -13.07 1.33
C VAL A 39 9.21 -11.61 1.32
N ASN A 40 10.41 -11.38 1.87
CA ASN A 40 11.02 -10.04 1.85
C ASN A 40 11.64 -9.75 0.48
N ILE A 41 11.25 -8.63 -0.13
CA ILE A 41 11.99 -8.03 -1.25
C ILE A 41 12.94 -6.98 -0.65
N PRO A 42 14.27 -7.12 -0.81
CA PRO A 42 15.24 -6.22 -0.20
C PRO A 42 14.89 -4.74 -0.39
N SER A 43 14.82 -3.99 0.72
CA SER A 43 14.35 -2.61 0.72
C SER A 43 15.19 -1.68 -0.16
N ALA A 44 16.47 -2.02 -0.37
CA ALA A 44 17.42 -1.29 -1.22
C ALA A 44 17.10 -1.35 -2.73
N ILE A 45 16.35 -2.35 -3.19
CA ILE A 45 15.91 -2.44 -4.60
C ILE A 45 14.80 -1.41 -4.79
N SER A 46 14.86 -0.51 -5.78
CA SER A 46 13.73 0.40 -6.02
C SER A 46 12.56 -0.36 -6.67
N PHE A 47 11.34 0.14 -6.53
CA PHE A 47 10.17 -0.55 -7.08
C PHE A 47 10.20 -0.56 -8.62
N GLU A 48 10.73 0.51 -9.21
CA GLU A 48 10.91 0.68 -10.65
C GLU A 48 11.83 -0.40 -11.26
N VAL A 49 12.78 -0.95 -10.50
CA VAL A 49 13.59 -2.09 -10.99
C VAL A 49 12.70 -3.28 -11.28
N LEU A 50 11.73 -3.59 -10.41
CA LEU A 50 10.77 -4.68 -10.64
C LEU A 50 9.94 -4.44 -11.90
N MET A 51 9.53 -3.19 -12.13
CA MET A 51 8.84 -2.79 -13.36
C MET A 51 9.71 -2.97 -14.60
N MET A 52 10.95 -2.48 -14.57
CA MET A 52 11.88 -2.55 -15.71
C MET A 52 12.29 -3.98 -16.07
N THR A 53 12.24 -4.91 -15.12
CA THR A 53 12.58 -6.32 -15.32
C THR A 53 11.37 -7.23 -15.53
N ASP A 54 10.16 -6.66 -15.72
CA ASP A 54 8.91 -7.42 -15.89
C ASP A 54 8.61 -8.39 -14.71
N MET A 55 8.90 -7.92 -13.49
CA MET A 55 8.78 -8.65 -12.22
C MET A 55 7.76 -8.00 -11.28
N LEU A 56 6.83 -7.20 -11.81
CA LEU A 56 5.73 -6.66 -11.01
C LEU A 56 4.80 -7.79 -10.56
N PRO A 57 4.34 -7.77 -9.29
CA PRO A 57 3.32 -8.72 -8.85
C PRO A 57 1.94 -8.36 -9.44
N ASP A 58 1.03 -9.32 -9.42
CA ASP A 58 -0.35 -9.16 -9.92
C ASP A 58 -1.12 -8.02 -9.22
N THR A 59 -0.83 -7.78 -7.94
CA THR A 59 -1.50 -6.77 -7.12
C THR A 59 -0.53 -6.12 -6.16
N ILE A 60 -0.65 -4.80 -6.06
CA ILE A 60 0.16 -3.93 -5.22
C ILE A 60 -0.79 -3.07 -4.39
N ALA A 61 -0.55 -3.04 -3.09
CA ALA A 61 -1.24 -2.20 -2.14
C ALA A 61 -0.30 -1.83 -1.00
N GLY A 62 -0.55 -0.71 -0.33
CA GLY A 62 0.30 -0.27 0.77
C GLY A 62 0.18 1.21 1.08
N VAL A 63 1.14 1.70 1.86
CA VAL A 63 1.19 3.10 2.27
C VAL A 63 1.54 3.99 1.08
N ALA A 64 0.91 5.17 1.02
CA ALA A 64 1.16 6.18 0.01
C ALA A 64 2.64 6.52 -0.15
N SER A 65 3.09 6.54 -1.41
CA SER A 65 4.47 6.81 -1.79
C SER A 65 4.51 7.25 -3.25
N SER A 66 5.56 7.97 -3.64
CA SER A 66 5.81 8.35 -5.03
C SER A 66 5.96 7.17 -5.98
N LEU A 67 6.27 5.96 -5.48
CA LEU A 67 6.36 4.74 -6.30
C LEU A 67 5.07 4.45 -7.08
N TYR A 68 3.91 4.84 -6.55
CA TYR A 68 2.64 4.60 -7.25
C TYR A 68 2.48 5.46 -8.49
N PHE A 69 3.31 6.49 -8.67
CA PHE A 69 3.32 7.30 -9.89
C PHE A 69 3.85 6.53 -11.11
N THR A 70 4.63 5.47 -10.87
CA THR A 70 5.27 4.69 -11.93
C THR A 70 4.57 3.35 -12.18
N ILE A 71 3.77 2.88 -11.24
CA ILE A 71 3.08 1.58 -11.32
C ILE A 71 1.83 1.69 -12.21
N PRO A 72 1.58 0.71 -13.11
CA PRO A 72 0.34 0.66 -13.90
C PRO A 72 -0.91 0.57 -13.01
N ALA A 73 -1.96 1.28 -13.39
CA ALA A 73 -3.19 1.40 -12.60
C ALA A 73 -3.85 0.04 -12.32
N GLU A 74 -3.77 -0.90 -13.27
CA GLU A 74 -4.33 -2.25 -13.16
C GLU A 74 -3.70 -3.09 -12.05
N ASN A 75 -2.46 -2.80 -11.65
CA ASN A 75 -1.78 -3.47 -10.55
C ASN A 75 -2.10 -2.84 -9.18
N ILE A 76 -2.66 -1.62 -9.13
CA ILE A 76 -2.89 -0.89 -7.88
C ILE A 76 -4.26 -1.26 -7.31
N LYS A 77 -4.29 -1.91 -6.14
CA LYS A 77 -5.56 -2.26 -5.48
C LYS A 77 -6.11 -1.12 -4.61
N PHE A 78 -5.28 -0.57 -3.73
CA PHE A 78 -5.57 0.62 -2.93
C PHE A 78 -4.28 1.22 -2.38
N ILE A 79 -4.35 2.49 -1.99
CA ILE A 79 -3.27 3.25 -1.37
C ILE A 79 -3.77 3.81 -0.05
N VAL A 80 -2.97 3.67 1.01
CA VAL A 80 -3.33 4.15 2.35
C VAL A 80 -2.46 5.34 2.73
N PHE A 81 -3.08 6.48 2.99
CA PHE A 81 -2.40 7.66 3.52
C PHE A 81 -2.32 7.59 5.04
N THR A 82 -1.16 7.93 5.60
CA THR A 82 -0.97 8.07 7.05
C THR A 82 -1.12 9.52 7.46
N SER A 83 -1.47 9.75 8.72
CA SER A 83 -1.49 11.11 9.27
C SER A 83 -0.09 11.74 9.23
N SER A 84 -0.05 13.03 8.92
CA SER A 84 1.14 13.90 8.96
C SER A 84 0.72 15.29 9.41
N GLU A 85 1.67 16.23 9.54
CA GLU A 85 1.35 17.63 9.85
C GLU A 85 0.37 18.26 8.83
N GLU A 86 0.41 17.83 7.57
CA GLU A 86 -0.40 18.39 6.48
C GLU A 86 -1.64 17.56 6.13
N VAL A 87 -1.75 16.34 6.67
CA VAL A 87 -2.81 15.38 6.33
C VAL A 87 -3.32 14.75 7.61
N THR A 88 -4.47 15.21 8.10
CA THR A 88 -5.08 14.71 9.34
C THR A 88 -6.23 13.74 9.13
N ASP A 89 -6.81 13.74 7.92
CA ASP A 89 -8.00 12.96 7.57
C ASP A 89 -8.02 12.62 6.07
N ARG A 90 -9.00 11.82 5.67
CA ARG A 90 -9.20 11.43 4.25
C ARG A 90 -9.47 12.63 3.34
N GLU A 91 -10.21 13.65 3.78
CA GLU A 91 -10.55 14.80 2.95
C GLU A 91 -9.29 15.60 2.59
N GLN A 92 -8.40 15.80 3.54
CA GLN A 92 -7.09 16.42 3.31
C GLN A 92 -6.18 15.51 2.48
N ALA A 93 -6.20 14.19 2.71
CA ALA A 93 -5.43 13.24 1.89
C ALA A 93 -5.82 13.36 0.41
N LEU A 94 -7.12 13.46 0.11
CA LEU A 94 -7.62 13.68 -1.24
C LEU A 94 -7.15 15.02 -1.84
N LYS A 95 -6.96 16.06 -1.03
CA LYS A 95 -6.45 17.37 -1.46
C LYS A 95 -4.92 17.41 -1.62
N SER A 96 -4.21 16.37 -1.20
CA SER A 96 -2.75 16.28 -1.39
C SER A 96 -2.38 16.46 -2.87
N PRO A 97 -1.36 17.28 -3.20
CA PRO A 97 -0.89 17.42 -4.57
C PRO A 97 -0.56 16.09 -5.24
N LEU A 98 0.00 15.14 -4.48
CA LEU A 98 0.32 13.81 -4.99
C LEU A 98 -0.95 13.07 -5.44
N VAL A 99 -1.99 13.04 -4.58
CA VAL A 99 -3.26 12.35 -4.87
C VAL A 99 -3.98 13.01 -6.04
N GLN A 100 -4.04 14.34 -6.05
CA GLN A 100 -4.69 15.08 -7.14
C GLN A 100 -4.05 14.78 -8.50
N VAL A 101 -2.73 14.72 -8.58
CA VAL A 101 -2.06 14.36 -9.84
C VAL A 101 -2.32 12.90 -10.19
N MET A 102 -2.24 11.97 -9.24
CA MET A 102 -2.49 10.55 -9.50
C MET A 102 -3.93 10.28 -9.98
N MET A 103 -4.92 10.98 -9.42
CA MET A 103 -6.31 10.90 -9.88
C MET A 103 -6.48 11.52 -11.28
N THR A 104 -5.84 12.67 -11.53
CA THR A 104 -5.87 13.34 -12.85
C THR A 104 -5.26 12.47 -13.95
N LEU A 105 -4.20 11.73 -13.64
CA LEU A 105 -3.54 10.80 -14.57
C LEU A 105 -4.25 9.44 -14.69
N GLY A 106 -5.33 9.22 -13.94
CA GLY A 106 -6.07 7.94 -13.94
C GLY A 106 -5.31 6.78 -13.29
N ILE A 107 -4.28 7.06 -12.48
CA ILE A 107 -3.48 6.06 -11.77
C ILE A 107 -4.29 5.44 -10.63
N VAL A 108 -5.08 6.26 -9.92
CA VAL A 108 -6.02 5.81 -8.89
C VAL A 108 -7.34 6.54 -9.02
N LYS A 109 -8.42 5.91 -8.56
CA LYS A 109 -9.71 6.57 -8.34
C LYS A 109 -9.86 6.92 -6.87
N GLU A 110 -10.83 7.78 -6.57
CA GLU A 110 -11.10 8.23 -5.20
C GLU A 110 -11.37 7.03 -4.26
N GLU A 111 -12.08 6.00 -4.72
CA GLU A 111 -12.36 4.80 -3.93
C GLU A 111 -11.11 3.96 -3.60
N ASN A 112 -10.01 4.14 -4.33
CA ASN A 112 -8.74 3.46 -4.05
C ASN A 112 -7.89 4.21 -3.01
N VAL A 113 -8.27 5.45 -2.65
CA VAL A 113 -7.56 6.28 -1.69
C VAL A 113 -8.19 6.13 -0.30
N LEU A 114 -7.45 5.47 0.58
CA LEU A 114 -7.83 5.18 1.95
C LEU A 114 -7.00 6.01 2.92
N PHE A 115 -7.51 6.18 4.13
CA PHE A 115 -6.80 6.84 5.22
C PHE A 115 -6.62 5.89 6.39
N TRP A 116 -5.41 5.87 6.97
CA TRP A 116 -5.03 4.86 7.97
C TRP A 116 -5.94 4.86 9.20
N ALA A 117 -6.37 6.03 9.66
CA ALA A 117 -7.26 6.16 10.82
C ALA A 117 -8.69 5.63 10.55
N ASP A 118 -9.08 5.49 9.28
CA ASP A 118 -10.39 4.98 8.87
C ASP A 118 -10.35 3.46 8.58
N MET A 119 -9.18 2.84 8.70
CA MET A 119 -9.03 1.41 8.47
C MET A 119 -9.61 0.62 9.65
N PRO A 120 -10.32 -0.49 9.39
CA PRO A 120 -10.83 -1.34 10.46
C PRO A 120 -9.68 -1.99 11.24
N ASP A 121 -9.88 -2.19 12.53
CA ASP A 121 -8.91 -2.90 13.36
C ASP A 121 -9.06 -4.41 13.14
N CYS A 122 -8.04 -5.02 12.55
CA CYS A 122 -8.00 -6.45 12.25
C CYS A 122 -7.11 -7.26 13.20
N SER A 123 -6.61 -6.66 14.30
CA SER A 123 -5.64 -7.28 15.22
C SER A 123 -6.16 -8.56 15.90
N SER A 124 -7.48 -8.68 16.05
CA SER A 124 -8.15 -9.84 16.66
C SER A 124 -8.37 -11.03 15.70
N GLY A 125 -8.02 -10.87 14.42
CA GLY A 125 -8.37 -11.82 13.36
C GLY A 125 -9.74 -11.57 12.72
N THR A 126 -10.56 -10.67 13.28
CA THR A 126 -11.76 -10.10 12.64
C THR A 126 -11.59 -8.59 12.52
N CYS A 127 -11.90 -8.02 11.36
CA CYS A 127 -11.82 -6.59 11.11
C CYS A 127 -13.09 -5.87 11.59
N ILE A 128 -12.96 -4.93 12.52
CA ILE A 128 -14.06 -4.14 13.11
C ILE A 128 -13.88 -2.66 12.76
#